data_AF-A0A2M8L2C8-F1
#
_entry.id   AF-A0A2M8L2C8-F1
#
_cell.length_a   1.000
_cell.length_b   1.000
_cell.length_c   1.000
_cell.angle_alpha   90.00
_cell.angle_beta   90.00
_cell.angle_gamma   90.00
#
_symmetry.space_group_name_H-M   'P 1'
#
loop_
_entity.id
_entity.type
_entity.pdbx_description
1 polymer ?
#
loop_
_entity_poly.entity_id
_entity_poly.type
_entity_poly.pdbx_seq_one_letter_code
_entity_poly.pdbx_strand_id
1 'polypeptide(L)'
;MNLDQINFKTKVFCSTKISTTNLITSLSTTTINKQEKDLQINLKNIGKDTSVNSICIDFKIPNYKITEILENGWGQSSFSSYINKITPTKKNKIILVRDQNPYSFKKDFGYIPKSQISEWYTQLVGNKTSLVIGAITTQNQYTTIYVINKNNNIYIRVICQLDKIIVKSGQTLK
;
A
#
# COMPACT_ATOMS: atom_id res chain seq x y z
N MET A 1 -19.18 7.59 3.09
CA MET A 1 -18.08 8.53 3.42
C MET A 1 -17.74 9.30 2.16
N ASN A 2 -17.44 10.61 2.24
CA ASN A 2 -16.95 11.35 1.07
C ASN A 2 -15.44 11.08 0.89
N LEU A 3 -15.04 10.48 -0.23
CA LEU A 3 -13.64 10.16 -0.53
C LEU A 3 -12.77 11.40 -0.82
N ASP A 4 -13.34 12.60 -0.98
CA ASP A 4 -12.61 13.86 -1.12
C ASP A 4 -11.90 14.30 0.17
N GLN A 5 -12.30 13.75 1.32
CA GLN A 5 -11.73 14.10 2.62
C GLN A 5 -10.43 13.33 2.93
N ILE A 6 -10.05 12.38 2.08
CA ILE A 6 -8.85 11.54 2.27
C ILE A 6 -7.65 12.26 1.68
N ASN A 7 -6.60 12.40 2.49
CA ASN A 7 -5.33 12.99 2.03
C ASN A 7 -4.39 11.89 1.53
N PHE A 8 -3.90 12.03 0.30
CA PHE A 8 -3.00 11.08 -0.35
C PHE A 8 -1.57 11.63 -0.45
N LYS A 9 -0.58 10.75 -0.28
CA LYS A 9 0.84 11.02 -0.52
C LYS A 9 1.47 9.80 -1.20
N THR A 10 2.41 10.02 -2.10
CA THR A 10 3.09 8.93 -2.82
C THR A 10 4.56 8.86 -2.43
N LYS A 11 5.11 7.64 -2.43
CA LYS A 11 6.54 7.37 -2.21
C LYS A 11 6.99 6.21 -3.08
N VAL A 12 8.23 6.25 -3.56
CA VAL A 12 8.84 5.18 -4.35
C VAL A 12 10.18 4.81 -3.74
N PHE A 13 10.47 3.50 -3.69
CA PHE A 13 11.72 2.96 -3.13
C PHE A 13 12.49 2.17 -4.20
N CYS A 14 13.79 2.45 -4.30
CA CYS A 14 14.70 1.94 -5.33
C CYS A 14 15.91 1.23 -4.70
N SER A 15 16.50 0.24 -5.39
CA SER A 15 17.58 -0.62 -4.86
C SER A 15 19.00 -0.10 -5.10
N THR A 16 19.17 1.10 -5.65
CA THR A 16 20.50 1.72 -5.74
C THR A 16 20.79 2.44 -4.42
N LYS A 17 22.06 2.43 -3.97
CA LYS A 17 22.55 3.15 -2.77
C LYS A 17 22.32 4.68 -2.80
N ILE A 18 21.51 5.21 -3.73
CA ILE A 18 21.36 6.63 -4.01
C ILE A 18 19.87 7.01 -4.06
N SER A 19 19.55 7.92 -3.15
CA SER A 19 18.37 8.77 -3.07
C SER A 19 17.86 9.26 -4.44
N THR A 20 16.61 8.89 -4.78
CA THR A 20 15.51 9.65 -5.43
C THR A 20 15.73 10.80 -6.43
N THR A 21 16.91 11.07 -7.00
CA THR A 21 17.07 12.21 -7.93
C THR A 21 16.62 11.95 -9.37
N ASN A 22 16.53 10.69 -9.79
CA ASN A 22 16.25 10.35 -11.20
C ASN A 22 14.77 10.06 -11.50
N LEU A 23 13.92 9.96 -10.48
CA LEU A 23 12.53 9.56 -10.62
C LEU A 23 11.59 10.69 -10.20
N ILE A 24 10.70 11.07 -11.12
CA ILE A 24 9.58 11.97 -10.83
C ILE A 24 8.34 11.12 -10.65
N THR A 25 7.69 11.27 -9.50
CA THR A 25 6.42 10.62 -9.19
C THR A 25 5.27 11.62 -9.30
N SER A 26 4.21 11.25 -9.99
CA SER A 26 2.94 11.98 -9.92
C SER A 26 1.80 11.02 -9.59
N LEU A 27 0.75 11.56 -8.98
CA LEU A 27 -0.47 10.83 -8.66
C LEU A 27 -1.60 11.40 -9.51
N SER A 28 -2.21 10.57 -10.34
CA SER A 28 -3.49 10.88 -10.97
C SER A 28 -4.61 10.22 -10.16
N THR A 29 -5.71 10.96 -10.00
CA THR A 29 -6.91 10.47 -9.32
C THR A 29 -8.07 10.54 -10.30
N THR A 30 -8.76 9.43 -10.47
CA THR A 30 -9.96 9.32 -11.29
C THR A 30 -11.13 9.01 -10.36
N THR A 31 -12.10 9.91 -10.27
CA THR A 31 -13.35 9.63 -9.57
C THR A 31 -14.28 8.89 -10.52
N ILE A 32 -14.51 7.60 -10.28
CA ILE A 32 -15.44 6.79 -11.08
C ILE A 32 -16.88 7.21 -10.72
N ASN A 33 -17.15 7.31 -9.43
CA ASN A 33 -18.43 7.77 -8.89
C ASN A 33 -18.23 8.34 -7.47
N LYS A 34 -19.31 8.76 -6.79
CA LYS A 34 -19.23 9.35 -5.44
C LYS A 34 -18.64 8.42 -4.36
N GLN A 35 -18.59 7.11 -4.62
CA GLN A 35 -18.19 6.06 -3.69
C GLN A 35 -16.88 5.36 -4.09
N GLU A 36 -16.33 5.68 -5.26
CA GLU A 36 -15.19 4.96 -5.85
C GLU A 36 -14.20 5.92 -6.50
N LYS A 37 -12.93 5.73 -6.15
CA LYS A 37 -11.81 6.49 -6.69
C LYS A 37 -10.65 5.56 -7.03
N ASP A 38 -10.16 5.74 -8.24
CA ASP A 38 -8.93 5.11 -8.71
C ASP A 38 -7.76 6.05 -8.54
N LEU A 39 -6.68 5.50 -8.01
CA LEU A 39 -5.42 6.20 -7.80
C LEU A 39 -4.35 5.53 -8.65
N GLN A 40 -3.76 6.30 -9.55
CA GLN A 40 -2.71 5.82 -10.43
C GLN A 40 -1.42 6.60 -10.17
N ILE A 41 -0.34 5.87 -9.88
CA ILE A 41 0.99 6.45 -9.76
C ILE A 41 1.65 6.40 -11.12
N ASN A 42 2.07 7.57 -11.61
CA ASN A 42 2.94 7.65 -12.76
C ASN A 42 4.37 7.89 -12.27
N LEU A 43 5.30 7.08 -12.77
CA LEU A 43 6.71 7.13 -12.43
C LEU A 43 7.52 7.40 -13.69
N LYS A 44 8.07 8.60 -13.81
CA LYS A 44 8.92 9.01 -14.93
C LYS A 44 10.39 8.97 -14.53
N ASN A 45 11.21 8.25 -15.29
CA ASN A 45 12.66 8.29 -15.13
C ASN A 45 13.26 9.38 -16.03
N ILE A 46 13.95 10.34 -15.43
CA ILE A 46 14.64 11.45 -16.09
C ILE A 46 16.16 11.31 -16.07
N GLY A 47 16.68 10.24 -15.47
CA GLY A 47 18.11 9.96 -15.37
C GLY A 47 18.45 8.57 -15.88
N LYS A 48 19.48 7.95 -15.29
CA LYS A 48 19.92 6.60 -15.68
C LYS A 48 18.88 5.54 -15.32
N ASP A 49 18.94 4.41 -16.01
CA ASP A 49 18.12 3.24 -15.73
C ASP A 49 18.11 2.92 -14.24
N THR A 50 16.89 2.82 -13.67
CA THR A 50 16.70 2.71 -12.23
C THR A 50 15.82 1.51 -11.92
N SER A 51 16.26 0.68 -10.97
CA SER A 51 15.49 -0.46 -10.49
C SER A 51 14.59 -0.06 -9.33
N VAL A 52 13.29 -0.32 -9.50
CA VAL A 52 12.22 -0.01 -8.56
C VAL A 52 11.74 -1.31 -7.94
N ASN A 53 11.70 -1.36 -6.61
CA ASN A 53 11.37 -2.59 -5.87
C ASN A 53 10.04 -2.46 -5.13
N SER A 54 9.61 -1.22 -4.85
CA SER A 54 8.30 -1.00 -4.28
C SER A 54 7.80 0.42 -4.54
N ILE A 55 6.50 0.52 -4.75
CA ILE A 55 5.76 1.77 -4.87
C ILE A 55 4.77 1.82 -3.72
N CYS A 56 4.60 2.99 -3.10
CA CYS A 56 3.75 3.18 -1.94
C CYS A 56 2.78 4.35 -2.14
N ILE A 57 1.52 4.13 -1.77
CA ILE A 57 0.52 5.19 -1.56
C ILE A 57 0.22 5.24 -0.08
N ASP A 58 0.55 6.36 0.54
CA ASP A 58 0.16 6.71 1.90
C ASP A 58 -1.14 7.49 1.87
N PHE A 59 -2.07 7.18 2.77
CA PHE A 59 -3.24 8.02 2.97
C PHE A 59 -3.65 8.13 4.43
N LYS A 60 -4.29 9.26 4.72
CA LYS A 60 -4.78 9.61 6.05
C LYS A 60 -6.28 9.80 5.99
N ILE A 61 -7.01 9.06 6.82
CA ILE A 61 -8.45 9.22 7.02
C ILE A 61 -8.66 9.90 8.38
N PRO A 62 -9.08 11.18 8.40
CA PRO A 62 -9.27 11.91 9.64
C PRO A 62 -10.51 11.42 10.38
N ASN A 63 -10.43 11.33 11.71
CA ASN A 63 -11.56 11.08 12.61
C ASN A 63 -12.37 9.81 12.29
N TYR A 64 -11.73 8.78 11.73
CA TYR A 64 -12.39 7.52 11.38
C TYR A 64 -12.31 6.52 12.53
N LYS A 65 -13.46 6.19 13.16
CA LYS A 65 -13.53 5.22 14.25
C LYS A 65 -13.83 3.84 13.67
N ILE A 66 -12.79 3.01 13.60
CA ILE A 66 -12.88 1.62 13.15
C ILE A 66 -13.55 0.78 14.23
N THR A 67 -14.56 0.02 13.83
CA THR A 67 -15.15 -1.07 14.63
C THR A 67 -14.58 -2.40 14.21
N GLU A 68 -14.36 -2.61 12.92
CA GLU A 68 -13.80 -3.85 12.37
C GLU A 68 -12.86 -3.57 11.19
N ILE A 69 -11.84 -4.41 11.04
CA ILE A 69 -10.94 -4.41 9.89
C ILE A 69 -10.77 -5.84 9.38
N LEU A 70 -10.83 -6.02 8.07
CA LEU A 70 -10.52 -7.29 7.42
C LEU A 70 -9.01 -7.53 7.39
N GLU A 71 -8.52 -8.47 8.19
CA GLU A 71 -7.21 -9.09 8.03
C GLU A 71 -7.33 -10.12 6.92
N ASN A 72 -6.66 -9.90 5.78
CA ASN A 72 -6.72 -10.77 4.62
C ASN A 72 -5.33 -11.30 4.27
N GLY A 73 -5.20 -12.59 3.96
CA GLY A 73 -3.95 -13.19 3.48
C GLY A 73 -3.98 -13.54 1.98
N TRP A 74 -2.79 -13.80 1.40
CA TRP A 74 -2.53 -13.90 -0.04
C TRP A 74 -2.84 -15.28 -0.63
N GLY A 75 -2.39 -16.35 0.02
CA GLY A 75 -2.54 -17.73 -0.45
C GLY A 75 -3.97 -18.28 -0.30
N GLN A 76 -4.30 -19.31 -1.06
CA GLN A 76 -5.64 -19.96 -1.04
C GLN A 76 -6.04 -20.54 0.32
N SER A 77 -5.06 -20.95 1.14
CA SER A 77 -5.28 -21.44 2.51
C SER A 77 -4.97 -20.38 3.57
N SER A 78 -4.87 -19.12 3.17
CA SER A 78 -4.61 -18.04 4.12
C SER A 78 -5.81 -17.72 4.97
N PHE A 79 -5.54 -17.16 6.13
CA PHE A 79 -6.56 -16.67 7.03
C PHE A 79 -7.14 -15.36 6.50
N SER A 80 -8.48 -15.27 6.46
CA SER A 80 -9.21 -14.04 6.20
C SER A 80 -10.30 -13.87 7.25
N SER A 81 -10.22 -12.83 8.08
CA SER A 81 -11.25 -12.54 9.07
C SER A 81 -11.34 -11.07 9.42
N TYR A 82 -12.50 -10.67 9.93
CA TYR A 82 -12.62 -9.41 10.63
C TYR A 82 -11.99 -9.49 12.01
N ILE A 83 -11.37 -8.39 12.42
CA ILE A 83 -10.89 -8.17 13.79
C ILE A 83 -11.40 -6.83 14.30
N ASN A 84 -11.69 -6.75 15.59
CA ASN A 84 -12.44 -5.62 16.16
C ASN A 84 -11.54 -4.45 16.61
N LYS A 85 -10.24 -4.54 16.32
CA LYS A 85 -9.24 -3.52 16.68
C LYS A 85 -8.04 -3.61 15.76
N ILE A 86 -7.42 -2.47 15.46
CA ILE A 86 -6.11 -2.44 14.80
C ILE A 86 -5.06 -2.88 15.81
N THR A 87 -4.48 -4.05 15.58
CA THR A 87 -3.35 -4.56 16.35
C THR A 87 -2.14 -4.80 15.45
N PRO A 88 -0.92 -4.84 15.98
CA PRO A 88 0.21 -5.31 15.19
C PRO A 88 -0.03 -6.75 14.72
N THR A 89 0.05 -7.01 13.41
CA THR A 89 0.00 -8.39 12.89
C THR A 89 1.26 -9.14 13.33
N LYS A 90 1.08 -10.35 13.85
CA LYS A 90 2.21 -11.21 14.24
C LYS A 90 2.92 -11.71 12.99
N LYS A 91 4.26 -11.71 12.99
CA LYS A 91 5.10 -12.08 11.83
C LYS A 91 4.77 -13.47 11.25
N ASN A 92 4.32 -14.40 12.08
CA ASN A 92 3.98 -15.77 11.68
C ASN A 92 2.60 -15.93 11.02
N LYS A 93 1.74 -14.90 11.02
CA LYS A 93 0.42 -14.93 10.39
C LYS A 93 0.44 -14.54 8.91
N ILE A 94 1.52 -13.91 8.47
CA ILE A 94 1.64 -13.40 7.11
C ILE A 94 2.34 -14.48 6.30
N ILE A 95 1.81 -14.79 5.12
CA ILE A 95 2.25 -15.95 4.34
C ILE A 95 3.32 -15.53 3.31
N LEU A 96 3.28 -14.29 2.82
CA LEU A 96 4.30 -13.77 1.90
C LEU A 96 5.72 -13.66 2.51
N VAL A 97 5.87 -13.90 3.81
CA VAL A 97 7.12 -13.67 4.56
C VAL A 97 8.15 -14.79 4.40
N ARG A 98 7.71 -16.04 4.18
CA ARG A 98 8.67 -17.16 4.30
C ARG A 98 9.48 -17.40 3.04
N ASP A 99 8.88 -17.36 1.85
CA ASP A 99 9.57 -17.84 0.64
C ASP A 99 9.43 -16.95 -0.62
N GLN A 100 8.56 -15.92 -0.63
CA GLN A 100 8.24 -15.18 -1.87
C GLN A 100 8.65 -13.69 -1.90
N ASN A 101 8.81 -13.01 -0.75
CA ASN A 101 9.29 -11.63 -0.75
C ASN A 101 10.11 -11.24 0.51
N PRO A 102 11.46 -11.16 0.43
CA PRO A 102 12.30 -10.83 1.58
C PRO A 102 12.22 -9.35 2.01
N TYR A 103 11.47 -8.50 1.29
CA TYR A 103 11.43 -7.06 1.52
C TYR A 103 10.23 -6.59 2.35
N SER A 104 9.21 -7.44 2.58
CA SER A 104 7.93 -7.04 3.20
C SER A 104 8.03 -6.55 4.66
N PHE A 105 9.13 -6.84 5.37
CA PHE A 105 9.37 -6.33 6.74
C PHE A 105 10.58 -5.38 6.81
N LYS A 106 11.06 -4.88 5.67
CA LYS A 106 12.19 -3.95 5.62
C LYS A 106 11.66 -2.52 5.47
N LYS A 107 12.02 -1.65 6.41
CA LYS A 107 11.61 -0.24 6.41
C LYS A 107 12.02 0.49 5.13
N ASP A 108 13.18 0.12 4.58
CA ASP A 108 13.73 0.68 3.33
C ASP A 108 12.89 0.33 2.09
N PHE A 109 11.92 -0.59 2.24
CA PHE A 109 10.95 -0.99 1.21
C PHE A 109 9.52 -0.67 1.64
N GLY A 110 9.38 0.30 2.56
CA GLY A 110 8.11 0.88 2.98
C GLY A 110 7.42 0.18 4.14
N TYR A 111 7.97 -0.89 4.72
CA TYR A 111 7.39 -1.55 5.90
C TYR A 111 7.11 -0.55 7.04
N ILE A 112 5.90 -0.61 7.61
CA ILE A 112 5.52 0.19 8.78
C ILE A 112 5.48 -0.71 10.02
N PRO A 113 6.40 -0.54 10.99
CA PRO A 113 6.39 -1.34 12.21
C PRO A 113 5.12 -1.17 13.03
N LYS A 114 4.73 -2.24 13.74
CA LYS A 114 3.55 -2.27 14.64
C LYS A 114 2.21 -1.95 13.95
N SER A 115 2.12 -2.16 12.65
CA SER A 115 0.89 -2.01 11.88
C SER A 115 0.11 -3.33 11.83
N GLN A 116 -1.21 -3.21 11.65
CA GLN A 116 -2.02 -4.31 11.15
C GLN A 116 -1.72 -4.45 9.65
N ILE A 117 -1.57 -5.69 9.19
CA ILE A 117 -1.15 -6.02 7.85
C ILE A 117 -2.24 -6.86 7.19
N SER A 118 -2.64 -6.46 5.99
CA SER A 118 -3.49 -7.25 5.09
C SER A 118 -2.80 -7.36 3.72
N GLU A 119 -3.05 -8.47 3.04
CA GLU A 119 -2.57 -8.76 1.69
C GLU A 119 -3.74 -8.59 0.70
N TRP A 120 -3.44 -8.15 -0.54
CA TRP A 120 -4.39 -7.83 -1.63
C TRP A 120 -5.23 -6.59 -1.37
N TYR A 121 -6.13 -6.68 -0.40
CA TYR A 121 -7.07 -5.63 -0.03
C TYR A 121 -7.43 -5.73 1.45
N THR A 122 -8.00 -4.67 1.97
CA THR A 122 -8.60 -4.61 3.31
C THR A 122 -9.91 -3.86 3.23
N GLN A 123 -10.81 -4.18 4.15
CA GLN A 123 -12.01 -3.40 4.40
C GLN A 123 -11.92 -2.80 5.80
N LEU A 124 -12.17 -1.50 5.91
CA LEU A 124 -12.37 -0.81 7.17
C LEU A 124 -13.86 -0.60 7.37
N VAL A 125 -14.40 -1.09 8.48
CA VAL A 125 -15.78 -0.87 8.89
C VAL A 125 -15.75 0.09 10.07
N GLY A 126 -16.49 1.19 9.97
CA GLY A 126 -16.45 2.24 10.98
C GLY A 126 -17.32 3.44 10.63
N ASN A 127 -17.71 4.21 11.64
CA ASN A 127 -18.55 5.41 11.47
C ASN A 127 -19.83 5.16 10.62
N LYS A 128 -20.48 3.99 10.75
CA LYS A 128 -21.64 3.55 9.93
C LYS A 128 -21.35 3.48 8.42
N THR A 129 -20.08 3.31 8.04
CA THR A 129 -19.64 3.21 6.65
C THR A 129 -18.65 2.05 6.51
N SER A 130 -18.45 1.59 5.28
CA SER A 130 -17.36 0.69 4.91
C SER A 130 -16.47 1.37 3.88
N LEU A 131 -15.16 1.17 4.01
CA LEU A 131 -14.17 1.60 3.02
C LEU A 131 -13.34 0.38 2.63
N VAL A 132 -13.34 0.06 1.34
CA VAL A 132 -12.47 -0.96 0.76
C VAL A 132 -11.25 -0.28 0.17
N ILE A 133 -10.08 -0.83 0.47
CA ILE A 133 -8.80 -0.38 -0.07
C ILE A 133 -8.10 -1.61 -0.62
N GLY A 134 -7.67 -1.54 -1.87
CA GLY A 134 -6.80 -2.53 -2.49
C GLY A 134 -5.85 -1.88 -3.46
N ALA A 135 -5.02 -2.69 -4.09
CA ALA A 135 -4.35 -2.31 -5.33
C ALA A 135 -4.64 -3.36 -6.40
N ILE A 136 -4.77 -2.89 -7.64
CA ILE A 136 -4.81 -3.77 -8.79
C ILE A 136 -3.39 -4.33 -8.96
N THR A 137 -3.26 -5.65 -8.88
CA THR A 137 -1.98 -6.35 -8.97
C THR A 137 -1.83 -7.00 -10.34
N THR A 138 -0.60 -7.00 -10.86
CA THR A 138 -0.21 -7.90 -11.96
C THR A 138 0.38 -9.18 -11.36
N GLN A 139 0.60 -10.21 -12.20
CA GLN A 139 1.15 -11.50 -11.76
C GLN A 139 2.48 -11.37 -10.98
N ASN A 140 3.26 -10.30 -11.21
CA ASN A 140 4.57 -10.07 -10.60
C ASN A 140 4.57 -8.96 -9.53
N GLN A 141 3.40 -8.69 -8.94
CA GLN A 141 3.24 -7.64 -7.94
C GLN A 141 2.57 -8.19 -6.68
N TYR A 142 3.22 -7.96 -5.54
CA TYR A 142 2.63 -8.27 -4.24
C TYR A 142 2.10 -7.00 -3.61
N THR A 143 0.84 -7.03 -3.18
CA THR A 143 0.22 -5.92 -2.47
C THR A 143 0.12 -6.21 -0.99
N THR A 144 0.67 -5.30 -0.20
CA THR A 144 0.56 -5.31 1.25
C THR A 144 0.02 -3.97 1.74
N ILE A 145 -0.94 -4.03 2.64
CA ILE A 145 -1.63 -2.88 3.21
C ILE A 145 -1.31 -2.83 4.69
N TYR A 146 -0.73 -1.71 5.12
CA TYR A 146 -0.39 -1.45 6.50
C TYR A 146 -1.36 -0.44 7.07
N VAL A 147 -2.00 -0.78 8.19
CA VAL A 147 -2.96 0.10 8.87
C VAL A 147 -2.48 0.40 10.29
N ILE A 148 -2.47 1.69 10.65
CA ILE A 148 -2.18 2.19 11.99
C ILE A 148 -3.25 3.19 12.41
N ASN A 149 -3.68 3.10 13.66
CA ASN A 149 -4.45 4.15 14.32
C ASN A 149 -3.51 5.03 15.17
N LYS A 150 -3.50 6.34 14.92
CA LYS A 150 -2.75 7.31 15.72
C LYS A 150 -3.52 8.62 15.82
N ASN A 151 -3.67 9.14 17.04
CA ASN A 151 -4.30 10.44 17.31
C ASN A 151 -5.68 10.58 16.65
N ASN A 152 -6.55 9.56 16.77
CA ASN A 152 -7.87 9.49 16.12
C ASN A 152 -7.87 9.56 14.58
N ASN A 153 -6.72 9.32 13.95
CA ASN A 153 -6.61 9.21 12.50
C ASN A 153 -6.17 7.80 12.11
N ILE A 154 -6.71 7.32 11.00
CA ILE A 154 -6.25 6.09 10.39
C ILE A 154 -5.22 6.43 9.33
N TYR A 155 -4.04 5.86 9.49
CA TYR A 155 -2.94 5.96 8.56
C TYR A 155 -2.81 4.63 7.85
N ILE A 156 -2.83 4.68 6.52
CA ILE A 156 -2.76 3.49 5.70
C ILE A 156 -1.67 3.67 4.68
N ARG A 157 -0.88 2.62 4.48
CA ARG A 157 0.05 2.52 3.37
C ARG A 157 -0.31 1.30 2.56
N VAL A 158 -0.60 1.52 1.28
CA VAL A 158 -0.65 0.46 0.28
C VAL A 158 0.73 0.38 -0.35
N ILE A 159 1.34 -0.79 -0.31
CA ILE A 159 2.61 -1.07 -0.98
C ILE A 159 2.36 -2.06 -2.10
N CYS A 160 2.83 -1.70 -3.28
CA CYS A 160 2.99 -2.60 -4.41
C CYS A 160 4.48 -2.97 -4.47
N GLN A 161 4.82 -4.16 -4.01
CA GLN A 161 6.17 -4.70 -4.12
C GLN A 161 6.34 -5.31 -5.50
N LEU A 162 7.44 -4.95 -6.16
CA LEU A 162 7.73 -5.25 -7.54
C LEU A 162 8.97 -6.14 -7.60
N ASP A 163 8.96 -7.13 -8.49
CA ASP A 163 10.15 -7.94 -8.78
C ASP A 163 11.15 -7.15 -9.66
N LYS A 164 11.77 -6.13 -9.06
CA LYS A 164 12.86 -5.30 -9.66
C LYS A 164 12.54 -4.76 -11.05
N ILE A 165 11.42 -4.08 -11.22
CA ILE A 165 11.11 -3.40 -12.48
C ILE A 165 12.20 -2.36 -12.78
N ILE A 166 12.79 -2.44 -13.96
CA ILE A 166 13.76 -1.46 -14.46
C ILE A 166 12.99 -0.41 -15.28
N VAL A 167 12.99 0.83 -14.81
CA VAL A 167 12.47 1.97 -15.58
C VAL A 167 13.64 2.58 -16.33
N LYS A 168 13.64 2.50 -17.66
CA LYS A 168 14.73 3.06 -18.47
C LYS A 168 14.68 4.58 -18.51
N SER A 169 15.81 5.22 -18.79
CA SER A 169 15.86 6.67 -19.02
C SER A 169 14.79 7.14 -20.01
N GLY A 170 14.03 8.17 -19.64
CA GLY A 170 12.95 8.74 -20.46
C GLY A 170 11.62 7.97 -20.41
N GLN A 171 11.57 6.77 -19.83
CA GLN A 171 10.35 5.98 -19.74
C GLN A 171 9.43 6.46 -18.62
N THR A 172 8.14 6.22 -18.80
CA THR A 172 7.11 6.39 -17.77
C THR A 172 6.42 5.07 -17.52
N LEU A 173 6.45 4.62 -16.26
CA LEU A 173 5.65 3.51 -15.74
C LEU A 173 4.34 4.06 -15.17
N LYS A 174 3.24 3.34 -15.33
CA LYS A 174 1.89 3.72 -14.92
C LYS A 174 1.25 2.66 -14.04
#